data_AF-A0AAP0I4I0-F1
#
_entry.id   AF-A0AAP0I4I0-F1
#
_cell.length_a   1.000
_cell.length_b   1.000
_cell.length_c   1.000
_cell.angle_alpha   90.00
_cell.angle_beta   90.00
_cell.angle_gamma   90.00
#
_symmetry.space_group_name_H-M   'P 1'
#
loop_
_entity.id
_entity.type
_entity.pdbx_description
1 polymer ?
#
loop_
_entity_poly.entity_id
_entity_poly.type
_entity_poly.pdbx_seq_one_letter_code
_entity_poly.pdbx_strand_id
1 'polypeptide(L)'
;MRGSINRPPTPDAEEDRGQDLTLQEIINIKLIESGEKERLKELLRERLIECGWTDEMKALCRAFTRKKGRNNVTVDDLVHVITPKGRASVPDSVKAELLQRIRSFLVSVAL
;
A
#
# COMPACT_ATOMS: atom_id res chain seq x y z
N MET A 1 -34.71 2.29 -62.14
CA MET A 1 -35.03 2.70 -60.75
C MET A 1 -33.85 2.31 -59.88
N ARG A 2 -33.35 3.25 -59.06
CA ARG A 2 -32.06 3.18 -58.34
C ARG A 2 -32.10 2.10 -57.24
N GLY A 3 -31.05 1.29 -57.15
CA GLY A 3 -30.90 0.23 -56.15
C GLY A 3 -30.81 0.78 -54.74
N SER A 4 -31.56 0.19 -53.81
CA SER A 4 -31.49 0.51 -52.38
C SER A 4 -30.43 -0.39 -51.74
N ILE A 5 -29.32 0.21 -51.32
CA ILE A 5 -28.28 -0.47 -50.56
C ILE A 5 -28.64 -0.29 -49.08
N ASN A 6 -29.03 -1.38 -48.42
CA ASN A 6 -29.20 -1.40 -46.96
C ASN A 6 -27.81 -1.30 -46.31
N ARG A 7 -27.48 -0.12 -45.78
CA ARG A 7 -26.28 0.07 -44.95
C ARG A 7 -26.63 -0.41 -43.53
N PRO A 8 -25.89 -1.39 -42.96
CA PRO A 8 -26.11 -1.78 -41.56
C PRO A 8 -25.79 -0.61 -40.62
N PRO A 9 -26.44 -0.55 -39.44
CA PRO A 9 -26.08 0.46 -38.45
C PRO A 9 -24.61 0.25 -38.07
N THR A 10 -23.80 1.29 -38.21
CA THR A 10 -22.49 1.33 -37.56
C THR A 10 -22.73 1.10 -36.06
N PRO A 11 -22.03 0.14 -35.42
CA PRO A 11 -22.05 0.06 -33.97
C PRO A 11 -21.62 1.43 -33.46
N ASP A 12 -22.42 2.02 -32.58
CA ASP A 12 -22.02 3.22 -31.85
C ASP A 12 -20.60 2.95 -31.34
N ALA A 13 -19.68 3.86 -31.65
CA ALA A 13 -18.35 3.83 -31.09
C ALA A 13 -18.56 3.61 -29.60
N GLU A 14 -18.15 2.43 -29.12
CA GLU A 14 -18.05 2.20 -27.69
C GLU A 14 -17.20 3.36 -27.21
N GLU A 15 -17.85 4.35 -26.59
CA GLU A 15 -17.17 5.40 -25.87
C GLU A 15 -16.18 4.63 -25.01
N ASP A 16 -14.90 4.79 -25.36
CA ASP A 16 -13.78 4.36 -24.55
C ASP A 16 -13.97 5.07 -23.22
N ARG A 17 -14.76 4.45 -22.35
CA ARG A 17 -14.87 4.79 -20.95
C ARG A 17 -13.57 4.33 -20.33
N GLY A 18 -12.47 4.95 -20.77
CA GLY A 18 -11.23 4.97 -20.05
C GLY A 18 -11.62 5.40 -18.65
N GLN A 19 -11.55 4.46 -17.71
CA GLN A 19 -11.77 4.77 -16.33
C GLN A 19 -10.70 5.78 -15.96
N ASP A 20 -11.08 7.05 -15.85
CA ASP A 20 -10.18 8.09 -15.38
C ASP A 20 -9.60 7.62 -14.05
N LEU A 21 -8.27 7.54 -13.99
CA LEU A 21 -7.56 7.11 -12.80
C LEU A 21 -7.95 8.02 -11.64
N THR A 22 -8.23 7.43 -10.48
CA THR A 22 -8.47 8.19 -9.27
C THR A 22 -7.20 8.96 -8.87
N LEU A 23 -7.37 10.08 -8.17
CA LEU A 23 -6.22 10.85 -7.65
C LEU A 23 -5.28 9.97 -6.81
N GLN A 24 -5.83 9.01 -6.05
CA GLN A 24 -5.05 8.08 -5.24
C GLN A 24 -4.18 7.15 -6.12
N GLU A 25 -4.72 6.65 -7.23
CA GLU A 25 -3.96 5.82 -8.18
C GLU A 25 -2.86 6.63 -8.87
N ILE A 26 -3.16 7.86 -9.29
CA ILE A 26 -2.17 8.77 -9.89
C ILE A 26 -1.02 9.04 -8.91
N ILE A 27 -1.33 9.31 -7.63
CA ILE A 27 -0.32 9.51 -6.59
C ILE A 27 0.53 8.24 -6.40
N ASN A 28 -0.11 7.07 -6.31
CA ASN A 28 0.62 5.81 -6.12
C ASN A 28 1.52 5.47 -7.31
N ILE A 29 1.08 5.73 -8.55
CA ILE A 29 1.90 5.58 -9.76
C ILE A 29 3.14 6.47 -9.66
N LYS A 30 2.96 7.78 -9.41
CA LYS A 30 4.08 8.73 -9.28
C LYS A 30 5.07 8.33 -8.17
N LEU A 31 4.57 7.86 -7.03
CA LEU A 31 5.42 7.38 -5.93
C LEU A 31 6.23 6.13 -6.32
N ILE A 32 5.65 5.23 -7.13
CA ILE A 32 6.35 4.02 -7.62
C ILE A 32 7.41 4.41 -8.65
N GLU A 33 7.03 5.15 -9.70
CA GLU A 33 7.91 5.46 -10.83
C GLU A 33 9.11 6.33 -10.43
N SER A 34 8.92 7.25 -9.48
CA SER A 34 10.01 8.08 -8.93
C SER A 34 10.93 7.35 -7.94
N GLY A 35 10.59 6.10 -7.58
CA GLY A 35 11.25 5.36 -6.51
C GLY A 35 11.00 5.89 -5.09
N GLU A 36 10.17 6.93 -4.93
CA GLU A 36 9.86 7.52 -3.63
C GLU A 36 9.18 6.51 -2.70
N LYS A 37 8.36 5.61 -3.25
CA LYS A 37 7.73 4.54 -2.48
C LYS A 37 8.75 3.64 -1.77
N GLU A 38 9.87 3.31 -2.42
CA GLU A 38 10.89 2.47 -1.77
C GLU A 38 11.68 3.27 -0.73
N ARG A 39 11.97 4.55 -0.99
CA ARG A 39 12.58 5.45 0.02
C ARG A 39 11.71 5.58 1.26
N LEU A 40 10.39 5.74 1.09
CA LEU A 40 9.43 5.78 2.19
C LEU A 40 9.34 4.46 2.95
N LYS A 41 9.41 3.32 2.25
CA LYS A 41 9.45 2.00 2.88
C LYS A 41 10.71 1.83 3.72
N GLU A 42 11.87 2.29 3.24
CA GLU A 42 13.11 2.20 3.99
C GLU A 42 13.08 3.08 5.23
N LEU A 43 12.66 4.34 5.08
CA LEU A 43 12.46 5.24 6.22
C LEU A 43 11.52 4.63 7.27
N LEU A 44 10.41 4.02 6.86
CA LEU A 44 9.51 3.34 7.78
C LEU A 44 10.21 2.20 8.52
N ARG A 45 10.99 1.37 7.82
CA ARG A 45 11.76 0.27 8.46
C ARG A 45 12.73 0.81 9.48
N GLU A 46 13.52 1.83 9.14
CA GLU A 46 14.47 2.49 10.05
C GLU A 46 13.76 2.99 11.31
N ARG A 47 12.67 3.76 11.16
CA ARG A 47 11.92 4.29 12.31
C ARG A 47 11.31 3.20 13.20
N LEU A 48 10.80 2.11 12.60
CA LEU A 48 10.27 0.97 13.36
C LEU A 48 11.36 0.15 14.06
N ILE A 49 12.61 0.23 13.61
CA ILE A 49 13.75 -0.36 14.32
C ILE A 49 14.17 0.58 15.46
N GLU A 50 14.38 1.85 15.18
CA GLU A 50 14.85 2.87 16.14
C GLU A 50 13.90 3.05 17.33
N CYS A 51 12.58 3.03 17.10
CA CYS A 51 11.60 3.16 18.18
C CYS A 51 11.35 1.84 18.94
N GLY A 52 12.04 0.76 18.59
CA GLY A 52 11.94 -0.54 19.26
C GLY A 52 10.73 -1.39 18.86
N TRP A 53 9.86 -0.91 17.96
CA TRP A 53 8.67 -1.65 17.50
C TRP A 53 9.02 -3.03 16.96
N THR A 54 10.11 -3.14 16.20
CA THR A 54 10.56 -4.42 15.61
C THR A 54 10.90 -5.45 16.69
N ASP A 55 11.54 -5.03 17.78
CA ASP A 55 11.92 -5.92 18.86
C ASP A 55 10.74 -6.28 19.76
N GLU A 56 9.79 -5.36 19.94
CA GLU A 56 8.49 -5.64 20.56
C GLU A 56 7.74 -6.74 19.80
N MET A 57 7.63 -6.62 18.46
CA MET A 57 6.95 -7.63 17.64
C MET A 57 7.63 -9.00 17.75
N LYS A 58 8.97 -9.04 17.69
CA LYS A 58 9.72 -10.29 17.91
C LYS A 58 9.47 -10.86 19.31
N ALA A 59 9.40 -10.02 20.34
CA ALA A 59 9.13 -10.46 21.71
C ALA A 59 7.74 -11.08 21.87
N LEU A 60 6.73 -10.46 21.24
CA LEU A 60 5.36 -10.98 21.20
C LEU A 60 5.29 -12.33 20.47
N CYS A 61 5.95 -12.47 19.32
CA CYS A 61 6.05 -13.76 18.62
C CYS A 61 6.66 -14.83 19.53
N ARG A 62 7.80 -14.55 20.16
CA ARG A 62 8.47 -15.50 21.07
C ARG A 62 7.57 -15.87 22.26
N ALA A 63 6.85 -14.92 22.83
CA ALA A 63 5.93 -15.17 23.94
C ALA A 63 4.77 -16.08 23.52
N PHE A 64 4.18 -15.83 22.34
CA PHE A 64 3.13 -16.68 21.79
C PHE A 64 3.63 -18.10 21.52
N THR A 65 4.78 -18.25 20.87
CA THR A 65 5.37 -19.57 20.59
C THR A 65 5.68 -20.35 21.85
N ARG A 66 6.21 -19.69 22.89
CA ARG A 66 6.44 -20.34 24.20
C ARG A 66 5.16 -20.80 24.86
N LYS A 67 4.08 -20.02 24.77
CA LYS A 67 2.80 -20.33 25.40
C LYS A 67 2.07 -21.50 24.70
N LYS A 68 2.06 -21.54 23.36
CA LYS A 68 1.37 -22.56 22.58
C LYS A 68 2.20 -23.84 22.37
N GLY A 69 3.53 -23.71 22.47
CA GLY A 69 4.50 -24.77 22.18
C GLY A 69 4.97 -24.71 20.72
N ARG A 70 6.28 -24.87 20.49
CA ARG A 70 6.90 -24.67 19.17
C ARG A 70 6.30 -25.53 18.06
N ASN A 71 5.91 -26.77 18.37
CA ASN A 71 5.35 -27.72 17.41
C ASN A 71 3.87 -27.42 17.07
N ASN A 72 3.23 -26.49 17.77
CA ASN A 72 1.80 -26.20 17.67
C ASN A 72 1.53 -24.81 17.04
N VAL A 73 2.55 -24.17 16.46
CA VAL A 73 2.48 -22.78 15.97
C VAL A 73 2.91 -22.74 14.51
N THR A 74 2.04 -22.20 13.66
CA THR A 74 2.37 -21.90 12.26
C THR A 74 2.76 -20.44 12.09
N VAL A 75 3.30 -20.09 10.92
CA VAL A 75 3.55 -18.68 10.55
C VAL A 75 2.23 -17.91 10.49
N ASP A 76 1.19 -18.50 9.91
CA ASP A 76 -0.14 -17.88 9.81
C ASP A 76 -0.74 -17.59 11.19
N ASP A 77 -0.57 -18.49 12.16
CA ASP A 77 -0.99 -18.24 13.55
C ASP A 77 -0.32 -16.98 14.11
N LEU A 78 1.00 -16.84 13.87
CA LEU A 78 1.76 -15.67 14.32
C LEU A 78 1.30 -14.40 13.61
N VAL A 79 1.12 -14.45 12.28
CA VAL A 79 0.62 -13.30 11.50
C VAL A 79 -0.74 -12.87 12.03
N HIS A 80 -1.67 -13.80 12.24
CA HIS A 80 -3.01 -13.52 12.72
C HIS A 80 -2.99 -12.81 14.09
N VAL A 81 -2.16 -13.28 15.01
CA VAL A 81 -2.10 -12.75 16.38
C VAL A 81 -1.33 -11.43 16.47
N ILE A 82 -0.26 -11.29 15.68
CA ILE A 82 0.70 -10.18 15.82
C ILE A 82 0.28 -8.98 14.97
N THR A 83 -0.30 -9.19 13.78
CA THR A 83 -0.72 -8.09 12.88
C THR A 83 -1.59 -7.01 13.54
N PRO A 84 -2.66 -7.33 14.29
CA PRO A 84 -3.48 -6.29 14.92
C PRO A 84 -2.69 -5.49 15.96
N LYS A 85 -1.83 -6.15 16.75
CA LYS A 85 -0.96 -5.49 17.74
C LYS A 85 0.06 -4.60 17.04
N GLY A 86 0.73 -5.12 16.02
CA GLY A 86 1.73 -4.40 15.24
C GLY A 86 1.15 -3.14 14.60
N ARG A 87 -0.03 -3.21 13.98
CA ARG A 87 -0.70 -2.04 13.40
C ARG A 87 -1.08 -0.99 14.45
N ALA A 88 -1.57 -1.43 15.62
CA ALA A 88 -1.98 -0.55 16.69
C ALA A 88 -0.79 0.15 17.39
N SER A 89 0.36 -0.52 17.49
CA SER A 89 1.53 0.01 18.19
C SER A 89 2.46 0.88 17.35
N VAL A 90 2.19 1.06 16.05
CA VAL A 90 2.96 2.03 15.23
C VAL A 90 2.73 3.45 15.77
N PRO A 91 3.80 4.15 16.21
CA PRO A 91 3.66 5.50 16.77
C PRO A 91 3.12 6.50 15.75
N ASP A 92 2.28 7.42 16.21
CA ASP A 92 1.72 8.46 15.33
C ASP A 92 2.78 9.44 14.81
N SER A 93 3.88 9.61 15.52
CA SER A 93 5.03 10.38 15.05
C SER A 93 5.63 9.80 13.77
N VAL A 94 5.74 8.47 13.66
CA VAL A 94 6.24 7.79 12.45
C VAL A 94 5.27 7.97 11.28
N LYS A 95 3.96 7.83 11.54
CA LYS A 95 2.92 8.08 10.52
C LYS A 95 2.94 9.53 10.05
N ALA A 96 3.09 10.48 10.97
CA ALA A 96 3.17 11.90 10.67
C ALA A 96 4.41 12.24 9.83
N GLU A 97 5.58 11.68 10.15
CA GLU A 97 6.79 11.85 9.35
C GLU A 97 6.60 11.33 7.91
N LEU A 98 6.05 10.12 7.73
CA LEU A 98 5.77 9.59 6.40
C LEU A 98 4.78 10.45 5.61
N LEU A 99 3.70 10.88 6.25
CA LEU A 99 2.71 11.75 5.62
C LEU A 99 3.32 13.08 5.19
N GLN A 100 4.22 13.64 6.00
CA GLN A 100 4.94 14.86 5.66
C GLN A 100 5.87 14.64 4.45
N ARG A 101 6.59 13.51 4.39
CA ARG A 101 7.44 13.17 3.25
C ARG A 101 6.62 13.01 1.95
N ILE A 102 5.47 12.34 2.02
CA ILE A 102 4.55 12.21 0.88
C ILE A 102 4.09 13.59 0.41
N ARG A 103 3.67 14.47 1.33
CA ARG A 103 3.25 15.85 0.98
C ARG A 103 4.38 16.64 0.32
N SER A 104 5.59 16.60 0.88
CA SER A 104 6.76 17.27 0.31
C SER A 104 7.07 16.77 -1.10
N PHE A 105 7.00 15.46 -1.32
CA PHE A 105 7.18 14.87 -2.65
C PHE A 105 6.13 15.38 -3.64
N LEU A 106 4.86 15.37 -3.25
CA LEU A 106 3.77 15.83 -4.13
C LEU A 106 3.94 17.31 -4.50
N VAL A 107 4.40 18.16 -3.58
CA VAL A 107 4.73 19.57 -3.87
C VAL A 107 5.91 19.66 -4.85
N SER A 108 6.96 18.85 -4.65
CA SER A 108 8.14 18.88 -5.54
C SER A 108 7.87 18.40 -6.96
N VAL A 109 6.82 17.60 -7.19
CA VAL A 109 6.45 17.07 -8.52
C VAL A 109 5.36 17.92 -9.19
N ALA A 110 4.74 18.83 -8.44
CA ALA A 110 3.76 19.79 -8.97
C ALA A 110 4.40 21.11 -9.45
N LEU A 111 5.67 21.34 -9.11
CA LEU A 111 6.54 22.39 -9.65
C LEU A 111 7.43 21.82 -10.76
#